data_AF-A0A8H4B8Y5-F1
#
_entry.id   AF-A0A8H4B8Y5-F1
#
_cell.length_a   1.000
_cell.length_b   1.000
_cell.length_c   1.000
_cell.angle_alpha   90.00
_cell.angle_beta   90.00
_cell.angle_gamma   90.00
#
_symmetry.space_group_name_H-M   'P 1'
#
loop_
_entity.id
_entity.type
_entity.pdbx_description
1 polymer ?
#
loop_
_entity_poly.entity_id
_entity_poly.type
_entity_poly.pdbx_seq_one_letter_code
_entity_poly.pdbx_strand_id
1 'polypeptide(L)'
;MYTVLYLYRAYRMSHSQYRENLAAIGIDSTRILAVTFPARGISSILIPIDYKADILQILQDNNVPQALDFNPLDYKHIADSRFRAMSIPQLTCIAAAVHTDRCIRTVRYVKKHNVAGVLKFFLSQSWIPAATAHDLSLELLPASC
;
A
#
# COMPACT_ATOMS: atom_id res chain seq x y z
N MET A 1 4.01 11.55 -9.45
CA MET A 1 4.31 10.10 -9.41
C MET A 1 4.26 9.64 -7.96
N TYR A 2 3.94 8.38 -7.69
CA TYR A 2 3.78 7.84 -6.33
C TYR A 2 4.72 6.66 -6.10
N THR A 3 4.94 6.32 -4.83
CA THR A 3 5.69 5.14 -4.44
C THR A 3 5.13 4.56 -3.15
N VAL A 4 5.44 3.29 -2.90
CA VAL A 4 5.11 2.60 -1.66
C VAL A 4 6.39 2.26 -0.93
N LEU A 5 6.46 2.63 0.35
CA LEU A 5 7.51 2.20 1.25
C LEU A 5 6.96 1.12 2.18
N TYR A 6 7.75 0.08 2.41
CA TYR A 6 7.43 -1.01 3.32
C TYR A 6 8.32 -0.91 4.55
N LEU A 7 7.69 -0.88 5.73
CA LEU A 7 8.36 -0.74 7.01
C LEU A 7 8.07 -1.96 7.88
N TYR A 8 9.06 -2.35 8.69
CA TYR A 8 8.82 -3.35 9.72
C TYR A 8 8.01 -2.76 10.87
N ARG A 9 7.23 -3.63 11.50
CA ARG A 9 6.37 -3.27 12.62
C ARG A 9 6.36 -4.38 13.66
N ALA A 10 6.67 -4.03 14.90
CA ALA A 10 6.79 -5.00 15.99
C ALA A 10 5.45 -5.63 16.42
N TYR A 11 4.36 -4.86 16.48
CA TYR A 11 3.08 -5.32 17.01
C TYR A 11 1.90 -4.85 16.15
N ARG A 12 0.72 -5.45 16.37
CA ARG A 12 -0.52 -5.02 15.70
C ARG A 12 -0.96 -3.67 16.23
N MET A 13 -1.27 -2.75 15.33
CA MET A 13 -1.76 -1.42 15.69
C MET A 13 -2.80 -0.94 14.66
N SER A 14 -3.62 0.01 15.09
CA SER A 14 -4.60 0.66 14.20
C SER A 14 -3.91 1.59 13.19
N HIS A 15 -4.66 2.00 12.16
CA HIS A 15 -4.18 3.00 11.19
C HIS A 15 -3.89 4.36 11.86
N SER A 16 -4.67 4.77 12.87
CA SER A 16 -4.45 6.04 13.59
C SER A 16 -3.15 6.00 14.37
N GLN A 17 -2.97 4.96 15.20
CA GLN A 17 -1.75 4.77 15.99
C GLN A 17 -0.51 4.70 15.11
N TYR A 18 -0.59 4.04 13.96
CA TYR A 18 0.56 3.99 13.04
C TYR A 18 0.89 5.38 12.46
N ARG A 19 -0.13 6.17 12.09
CA ARG A 19 0.08 7.55 11.63
C ARG A 19 0.66 8.45 12.73
N GLU A 20 0.17 8.32 13.95
CA GLU A 20 0.69 9.03 15.13
C GLU A 20 2.17 8.67 15.37
N ASN A 21 2.53 7.39 15.29
CA ASN A 21 3.92 6.94 15.43
C ASN A 21 4.83 7.51 14.34
N LEU A 22 4.36 7.56 13.08
CA LEU A 22 5.12 8.18 11.98
C LEU A 22 5.26 9.70 12.18
N ALA A 23 4.20 10.37 12.66
CA ALA A 23 4.25 11.79 12.96
C ALA A 23 5.23 12.10 14.11
N ALA A 24 5.30 11.23 15.12
CA ALA A 24 6.19 11.38 16.27
C ALA A 24 7.68 11.35 15.89
N ILE A 25 8.04 10.66 14.80
CA ILE A 25 9.42 10.66 14.26
C ILE A 25 9.65 11.76 13.22
N GLY A 26 8.68 12.63 12.97
CA GLY A 26 8.80 13.79 12.08
C GLY A 26 8.28 13.57 10.65
N ILE A 27 7.61 12.45 10.35
CA ILE A 27 6.99 12.24 9.04
C ILE A 27 5.66 12.99 8.96
N ASP A 28 5.52 13.84 7.95
CA ASP A 28 4.30 14.60 7.70
C ASP A 28 3.15 13.65 7.27
N SER A 29 2.24 13.42 8.21
CA SER A 29 1.05 12.58 8.00
C SER A 29 0.13 13.10 6.89
N THR A 30 0.16 14.40 6.57
CA THR A 30 -0.66 14.98 5.49
C THR A 30 -0.20 14.56 4.11
N ARG A 31 1.09 14.22 3.97
CA ARG A 31 1.71 13.70 2.75
C ARG A 31 1.57 12.18 2.59
N ILE A 32 1.11 11.47 3.62
CA ILE A 32 0.82 10.03 3.54
C ILE A 32 -0.60 9.83 2.99
N LEU A 33 -0.69 9.38 1.74
CA LEU A 33 -1.98 9.13 1.07
C LEU A 33 -2.73 7.96 1.70
N ALA A 34 -2.03 6.87 1.99
CA ALA A 34 -2.61 5.68 2.56
C ALA A 34 -1.61 4.92 3.42
N VAL A 35 -2.13 4.25 4.44
CA VAL A 35 -1.42 3.29 5.27
C VAL A 35 -2.12 1.96 5.10
N THR A 36 -1.36 0.88 4.86
CA THR A 36 -1.93 -0.47 4.85
C THR A 36 -1.05 -1.45 5.63
N PHE A 37 -1.61 -2.62 5.96
CA PHE A 37 -0.91 -3.69 6.66
C PHE A 37 -0.93 -4.96 5.81
N PRO A 38 -0.03 -5.07 4.81
CA PRO A 38 -0.13 -6.11 3.79
C PRO A 38 0.23 -7.52 4.31
N ALA A 39 1.07 -7.61 5.35
CA ALA A 39 1.47 -8.87 5.96
C ALA A 39 1.70 -8.72 7.47
N ARG A 40 1.88 -9.85 8.16
CA ARG A 40 2.26 -9.84 9.58
C ARG A 40 3.62 -9.16 9.74
N GLY A 41 3.69 -8.19 10.65
CA GLY A 41 4.92 -7.45 10.92
C GLY A 41 5.34 -6.45 9.83
N ILE A 42 4.52 -6.24 8.79
CA ILE A 42 4.79 -5.30 7.71
C ILE A 42 3.68 -4.26 7.66
N SER A 43 4.08 -3.01 7.51
CA SER A 43 3.22 -1.88 7.16
C SER A 43 3.69 -1.29 5.84
N SER A 44 2.77 -0.67 5.11
CA SER A 44 3.10 0.09 3.91
C SER A 44 2.53 1.50 3.98
N ILE A 45 3.27 2.45 3.42
CA ILE A 45 2.82 3.83 3.23
C ILE A 45 2.87 4.19 1.75
N LEU A 46 1.76 4.73 1.25
CA LEU A 46 1.67 5.30 -0.10
C LEU A 46 1.96 6.79 -0.01
N ILE A 47 2.96 7.25 -0.74
CA ILE A 47 3.45 8.64 -0.70
C ILE A 47 3.73 9.18 -2.11
N PRO A 48 3.75 10.52 -2.28
CA PRO A 48 4.33 11.15 -3.46
C PRO A 48 5.82 10.83 -3.60
N ILE A 49 6.31 10.65 -4.83
CA ILE A 49 7.71 10.24 -5.08
C ILE A 49 8.74 11.29 -4.65
N ASP A 50 8.38 12.56 -4.74
CA ASP A 50 9.20 13.72 -4.33
C ASP A 50 9.44 13.74 -2.82
N TYR A 51 8.49 13.21 -2.04
CA TYR A 51 8.63 13.09 -0.58
C TYR A 51 9.41 11.84 -0.13
N LYS A 52 9.82 10.98 -1.06
CA LYS A 52 10.54 9.74 -0.73
C LYS A 52 11.87 10.02 -0.04
N ALA A 53 12.69 10.93 -0.59
CA ALA A 53 14.03 11.19 -0.07
C ALA A 53 13.99 11.67 1.38
N ASP A 54 13.09 12.61 1.68
CA ASP A 54 12.89 13.16 3.02
C ASP A 54 12.49 12.06 4.02
N ILE A 55 11.54 11.19 3.64
CA ILE A 55 11.13 10.08 4.50
C ILE A 55 12.31 9.11 4.73
N LEU A 56 13.08 8.77 3.70
CA LEU A 56 14.21 7.86 3.86
C LEU A 56 15.24 8.41 4.84
N GLN A 57 15.52 9.72 4.78
CA GLN A 57 16.40 10.39 5.73
C GLN A 57 15.84 10.32 7.15
N ILE A 58 14.56 10.66 7.35
CA ILE A 58 13.91 10.61 8.67
C ILE A 58 13.94 9.18 9.26
N LEU A 59 13.67 8.16 8.42
CA LEU A 59 13.73 6.76 8.84
C LEU A 59 15.15 6.36 9.25
N GLN A 60 16.16 6.80 8.52
CA GLN A 60 17.56 6.54 8.83
C GLN A 60 17.96 7.20 10.16
N ASP A 61 17.63 8.48 10.35
CA ASP A 61 17.96 9.25 11.56
C ASP A 61 17.31 8.65 12.82
N ASN A 62 16.13 8.04 12.67
CA ASN A 62 15.39 7.38 13.75
C ASN A 62 15.64 5.87 13.85
N ASN A 63 16.58 5.31 13.08
CA ASN A 63 16.87 3.87 13.05
C ASN A 63 15.65 2.98 12.77
N VAL A 64 14.72 3.44 11.94
CA VAL A 64 13.52 2.68 11.55
C VAL A 64 13.83 1.83 10.32
N PRO A 65 13.87 0.48 10.45
CA PRO A 65 14.28 -0.38 9.35
C PRO A 65 13.18 -0.51 8.29
N GLN A 66 13.60 -0.47 7.03
CA GLN A 66 12.74 -0.73 5.87
C GLN A 66 12.74 -2.21 5.51
N ALA A 67 11.59 -2.71 5.07
CA ALA A 67 11.43 -4.04 4.52
C ALA A 67 11.66 -4.01 3.00
N LEU A 68 12.92 -3.83 2.58
CA LEU A 68 13.29 -3.66 1.17
C LEU A 68 12.97 -4.88 0.31
N ASP A 69 13.07 -6.08 0.88
CA ASP A 69 12.80 -7.36 0.20
C ASP A 69 11.32 -7.76 0.22
N PHE A 70 10.44 -6.91 0.75
CA PHE A 70 9.02 -7.23 0.84
C PHE A 70 8.34 -7.17 -0.53
N ASN A 71 7.75 -8.29 -0.94
CA ASN A 71 6.92 -8.36 -2.14
C ASN A 71 5.46 -8.65 -1.75
N PRO A 72 4.51 -7.72 -1.95
CA PRO A 72 3.11 -7.94 -1.58
C PRO A 72 2.42 -9.07 -2.35
N LEU A 73 3.00 -9.53 -3.47
CA LEU A 73 2.50 -10.61 -4.31
C LEU A 73 3.10 -11.98 -3.94
N ASP A 74 4.05 -12.04 -2.99
CA ASP A 74 4.63 -13.31 -2.56
C ASP A 74 3.60 -14.16 -1.80
N TYR A 75 3.40 -15.38 -2.30
CA TYR A 75 2.50 -16.37 -1.71
C TYR A 75 2.84 -16.68 -0.24
N LYS A 76 4.10 -16.50 0.18
CA LYS A 76 4.55 -16.72 1.57
C LYS A 76 3.83 -15.84 2.59
N HIS A 77 3.24 -14.72 2.15
CA HIS A 77 2.48 -13.85 3.05
C HIS A 77 1.06 -14.36 3.33
N ILE A 78 0.60 -15.38 2.61
CA ILE A 78 -0.69 -16.05 2.85
C ILE A 78 -0.52 -17.07 3.98
N ALA A 79 -0.76 -16.61 5.21
CA ALA A 79 -0.60 -17.41 6.43
C ALA A 79 -1.92 -17.99 6.98
N ASP A 80 -3.05 -17.79 6.31
CA ASP A 80 -4.34 -18.29 6.77
C ASP A 80 -4.39 -19.82 6.65
N SER A 81 -4.75 -20.48 7.75
CA SER A 81 -4.82 -21.94 7.86
C SER A 81 -5.71 -22.59 6.80
N ARG A 82 -6.71 -21.86 6.28
CA ARG A 82 -7.63 -22.33 5.23
C ARG A 82 -6.93 -22.62 3.90
N PHE A 83 -5.76 -22.03 3.66
CA PHE A 83 -5.03 -22.18 2.40
C PHE A 83 -3.82 -23.13 2.51
N ARG A 84 -3.59 -23.77 3.66
CA ARG A 84 -2.42 -24.64 3.90
C ARG A 84 -2.27 -25.79 2.89
N ALA A 85 -3.38 -26.30 2.37
CA ALA A 85 -3.39 -27.43 1.43
C ALA A 85 -3.32 -27.00 -0.05
N MET A 86 -3.28 -25.69 -0.33
CA MET A 86 -3.27 -25.19 -1.70
C MET A 86 -1.87 -25.23 -2.32
N SER A 87 -1.83 -25.38 -3.64
CA SER A 87 -0.59 -25.35 -4.40
C SER A 87 -0.03 -23.93 -4.50
N ILE A 88 1.28 -23.81 -4.76
CA ILE A 88 1.95 -22.51 -4.91
C ILE A 88 1.27 -21.61 -5.97
N PRO A 89 0.90 -22.09 -7.18
CA PRO A 89 0.19 -21.27 -8.15
C PRO A 89 -1.13 -20.69 -7.62
N GLN A 90 -1.91 -21.50 -6.89
CA GLN A 90 -3.16 -21.05 -6.28
C GLN A 90 -2.91 -19.99 -5.21
N LEU A 91 -1.90 -20.19 -4.35
CA LEU A 91 -1.53 -19.22 -3.33
C LEU A 91 -1.04 -17.90 -3.93
N THR A 92 -0.29 -17.95 -5.04
CA THR A 92 0.14 -16.75 -5.78
C THR A 92 -1.06 -16.00 -6.34
N CYS A 93 -2.05 -16.68 -6.94
CA CYS A 93 -3.29 -16.06 -7.39
C CYS A 93 -4.05 -15.40 -6.23
N ILE A 94 -4.11 -16.05 -5.07
CA ILE A 94 -4.74 -15.49 -3.87
C ILE A 94 -3.98 -14.26 -3.38
N ALA A 95 -2.65 -14.30 -3.31
CA ALA A 95 -1.82 -13.16 -2.92
C ALA A 95 -2.05 -11.96 -3.82
N ALA A 96 -2.08 -12.18 -5.14
CA ALA A 96 -2.43 -11.15 -6.11
C ALA A 96 -3.84 -10.58 -5.87
N ALA A 97 -4.86 -11.44 -5.75
CA ALA A 97 -6.23 -11.00 -5.52
C ALA A 97 -6.40 -10.19 -4.22
N VAL A 98 -5.76 -10.62 -3.13
CA VAL A 98 -5.76 -9.91 -1.85
C VAL A 98 -5.05 -8.56 -1.97
N HIS A 99 -3.93 -8.50 -2.70
CA HIS A 99 -3.24 -7.23 -2.93
C HIS A 99 -4.06 -6.27 -3.80
N THR A 100 -4.71 -6.77 -4.84
CA THR A 100 -5.63 -6.01 -5.69
C THR A 100 -6.79 -5.44 -4.88
N ASP A 101 -7.45 -6.23 -4.01
CA ASP A 101 -8.51 -5.73 -3.12
C ASP A 101 -8.03 -4.58 -2.22
N ARG A 102 -6.81 -4.69 -1.67
CA ARG A 102 -6.21 -3.59 -0.88
C ARG A 102 -5.96 -2.34 -1.72
N CYS A 103 -5.51 -2.50 -2.97
CA CYS A 103 -5.32 -1.37 -3.88
C CYS A 103 -6.66 -0.70 -4.21
N ILE A 104 -7.71 -1.47 -4.52
CA ILE A 104 -9.07 -0.96 -4.76
C ILE A 104 -9.57 -0.17 -3.56
N ARG A 105 -9.46 -0.73 -2.35
CA ARG A 105 -9.83 -0.03 -1.11
C ARG A 105 -9.04 1.25 -0.95
N THR A 106 -7.73 1.21 -1.19
CA THR A 106 -6.87 2.39 -1.09
C THR A 106 -7.36 3.50 -2.02
N VAL A 107 -7.68 3.19 -3.28
CA VAL A 107 -8.19 4.18 -4.25
C VAL A 107 -9.49 4.82 -3.76
N ARG A 108 -10.40 4.04 -3.15
CA ARG A 108 -11.66 4.57 -2.63
C ARG A 108 -11.50 5.52 -1.43
N TYR A 109 -10.42 5.38 -0.66
CA TYR A 109 -10.17 6.20 0.53
C TYR A 109 -9.25 7.41 0.28
N VAL A 110 -8.43 7.41 -0.77
CA VAL A 110 -7.58 8.57 -1.06
C VAL A 110 -8.41 9.79 -1.48
N LYS A 111 -7.88 10.99 -1.22
CA LYS A 111 -8.53 12.25 -1.63
C LYS A 111 -8.75 12.27 -3.15
N LYS A 112 -9.89 12.81 -3.61
CA LYS A 112 -10.32 12.83 -5.02
C LYS A 112 -9.21 13.29 -5.99
N HIS A 113 -8.48 14.35 -5.66
CA HIS A 113 -7.40 14.87 -6.52
C HIS A 113 -6.22 13.89 -6.71
N ASN A 114 -6.05 12.91 -5.82
CA ASN A 114 -5.01 11.88 -5.95
C ASN A 114 -5.49 10.63 -6.69
N VAL A 115 -6.80 10.42 -6.83
CA VAL A 115 -7.39 9.18 -7.37
C VAL A 115 -6.80 8.82 -8.74
N ALA A 116 -6.83 9.75 -9.70
CA ALA A 116 -6.33 9.51 -11.05
C ALA A 116 -4.84 9.13 -11.05
N GLY A 117 -4.04 9.82 -10.24
CA GLY A 117 -2.62 9.58 -10.14
C GLY A 117 -2.27 8.26 -9.47
N VAL A 118 -2.99 7.89 -8.41
CA VAL A 118 -2.82 6.60 -7.72
C VAL A 118 -3.29 5.43 -8.58
N LEU A 119 -4.40 5.58 -9.31
CA LEU A 119 -4.87 4.58 -10.28
C LEU A 119 -3.83 4.32 -11.36
N LYS A 120 -3.28 5.38 -11.97
CA LYS A 120 -2.22 5.26 -12.98
C LYS A 120 -0.98 4.55 -12.42
N PHE A 121 -0.61 4.85 -11.17
CA PHE A 121 0.49 4.17 -10.50
C PHE A 121 0.20 2.68 -10.27
N PHE A 122 -0.97 2.31 -9.73
CA PHE A 122 -1.31 0.90 -9.51
C PHE A 122 -1.42 0.10 -10.82
N LEU A 123 -1.89 0.74 -11.91
CA LEU A 123 -1.86 0.16 -13.25
C LEU A 123 -0.44 -0.10 -13.74
N SER A 124 0.48 0.86 -13.57
CA SER A 124 1.86 0.70 -14.02
C SER A 124 2.60 -0.41 -13.26
N GLN A 125 2.18 -0.73 -12.04
CA GLN A 125 2.71 -1.83 -11.25
C GLN A 125 2.00 -3.18 -11.52
N SER A 126 0.99 -3.20 -12.39
CA SER A 126 0.11 -4.36 -12.62
C SER A 126 -0.56 -4.89 -11.35
N TRP A 127 -0.81 -4.02 -10.36
CA TRP A 127 -1.47 -4.40 -9.10
C TRP A 127 -2.99 -4.44 -9.20
N ILE A 128 -3.55 -3.73 -10.19
CA ILE A 128 -4.97 -3.75 -10.51
C ILE A 128 -5.15 -4.02 -12.02
N PRO A 129 -6.19 -4.77 -12.42
CA PRO A 129 -6.53 -4.93 -13.84
C PRO A 129 -6.98 -3.61 -14.48
N ALA A 130 -6.78 -3.48 -15.80
CA ALA A 130 -7.19 -2.31 -16.57
C ALA A 130 -8.69 -2.03 -16.48
N ALA A 131 -9.53 -3.08 -16.58
CA ALA A 131 -10.98 -2.97 -16.45
C ALA A 131 -11.37 -2.39 -15.08
N THR A 132 -10.84 -2.94 -13.99
CA THR A 132 -11.10 -2.45 -12.64
C THR A 132 -10.66 -1.01 -12.43
N ALA A 133 -9.53 -0.61 -12.99
CA ALA A 133 -9.08 0.78 -12.91
C ALA A 133 -9.98 1.74 -13.69
N HIS A 134 -10.50 1.30 -14.84
CA HIS A 134 -11.47 2.06 -15.62
C HIS A 134 -12.78 2.22 -14.85
N ASP A 135 -13.32 1.14 -14.28
CA ASP A 135 -14.54 1.18 -13.47
C ASP A 135 -14.39 2.11 -12.27
N LEU A 136 -13.25 2.03 -11.55
CA LEU A 136 -12.94 2.93 -10.43
C LEU A 136 -12.78 4.39 -10.87
N SER A 137 -12.25 4.62 -12.07
CA SER A 137 -12.15 5.97 -12.64
C SER A 137 -13.54 6.56 -12.88
N LEU A 138 -14.47 5.77 -13.42
CA LEU A 138 -15.86 6.20 -13.65
C LEU A 138 -16.62 6.39 -12.33
N GLU A 139 -16.38 5.52 -11.34
CA GLU A 139 -17.00 5.58 -10.01
C GLU A 139 -16.59 6.86 -9.24
N LEU A 140 -15.30 7.22 -9.27
CA LEU A 140 -14.71 8.15 -8.30
C LEU A 140 -14.33 9.52 -8.87
N LEU A 141 -14.14 9.63 -10.19
CA LEU A 141 -13.88 10.90 -10.84
C LEU A 141 -15.18 11.43 -11.43
N PRO A 142 -15.48 12.74 -11.27
CA PRO A 142 -16.64 13.32 -11.93
C PRO A 142 -16.52 13.12 -13.45
N ALA A 143 -17.62 12.76 -14.10
CA ALA A 143 -17.68 12.84 -15.55
C ALA A 143 -17.34 14.27 -15.94
N SER A 144 -16.29 14.45 -16.75
CA SER A 144 -15.97 15.75 -17.33
C SER A 144 -17.22 16.27 -18.04
N CYS A 145 -17.81 17.35 -17.51
CA CYS A 145 -18.82 18.12 -18.23
C CYS A 145 -18.18 18.84 -19.42
#